data_AF-A0A3M1VG89-F1
#
_entry.id   AF-A0A3M1VG89-F1
#
_cell.length_a   1.000
_cell.length_b   1.000
_cell.length_c   1.000
_cell.angle_alpha   90.00
_cell.angle_beta   90.00
_cell.angle_gamma   90.00
#
_symmetry.space_group_name_H-M   'P 1'
#
loop_
_entity.id
_entity.type
_entity.pdbx_description
1 polymer ?
#
loop_
_entity_poly.entity_id
_entity_poly.type
_entity_poly.pdbx_seq_one_letter_code
_entity_poly.pdbx_strand_id
1 'polypeptide(L)'
;MKFRHVASIIASLFFCLASALAIQIDDFDGSQEATATGPGSVATSSALVATAIGGTRSLKAELVSGDTLSKLRFVTGLGVGQHSQDFGVTGNSTVIWDGDLTTDNLNSTGLGGIDFTQDGGTAIRLTIVGFDYPLSQPVEIVVTVYDASVSDATKFSSASLVINSQVNAPTDFDIPFTDFTTHGPGGAVDFTNVGAIKLFINGQNPNIDLAIDWIGTNGQCADQIPDQNGRVIDECGVCAGDNSTCADCEGVPNGPAVPGTECDNQGVGVCDGGRYDDNCVCVNIHEPGPEICDGLDNDCDGLVDETKDQCNVCGGDGTSCLDCAGVPNGTAVVDRCGVCNGDGTSCLTCETHDQSELLTKMDGGAKKHEALIKRMLRRLGKVDKSLKTKKFIVYAAEEAHRLQIRNWTLSWTLPVVVNQCPGVEFCAEVSNLSILNEYRQHSNELRKLAQQVARKIKRKIGKNRLVKKFLRRNNKIHNDNMALADTVPVTQSVCS
;
A
#
# COMPACT_ATOMS: atom_id res chain seq x y z
N MET A 1 14.86 52.68 -2.92
CA MET A 1 14.45 52.26 -4.28
C MET A 1 14.54 50.74 -4.31
N LYS A 2 13.41 50.07 -4.51
CA LYS A 2 13.21 48.62 -4.32
C LYS A 2 13.91 47.82 -5.43
N PHE A 3 14.65 46.77 -5.08
CA PHE A 3 14.85 45.60 -5.95
C PHE A 3 14.52 44.36 -5.13
N ARG A 4 13.33 43.80 -5.36
CA ARG A 4 12.91 42.50 -4.83
C ARG A 4 13.59 41.42 -5.68
N HIS A 5 14.35 40.53 -5.04
CA HIS A 5 14.73 39.26 -5.64
C HIS A 5 13.47 38.40 -5.79
N VAL A 6 13.12 38.09 -7.03
CA VAL A 6 12.16 37.03 -7.34
C VAL A 6 12.97 35.74 -7.43
N ALA A 7 12.87 34.91 -6.40
CA ALA A 7 13.34 33.54 -6.46
C ALA A 7 12.38 32.76 -7.38
N SER A 8 12.86 32.46 -8.59
CA SER A 8 12.18 31.57 -9.52
C SER A 8 12.34 30.14 -9.00
N ILE A 9 11.32 29.63 -8.32
CA ILE A 9 11.19 28.21 -8.01
C ILE A 9 10.76 27.54 -9.32
N ILE A 10 11.73 26.93 -10.00
CA ILE A 10 11.47 25.97 -11.07
C ILE A 10 10.94 24.70 -10.38
N ALA A 11 9.62 24.64 -10.18
CA ALA A 11 8.92 23.40 -9.89
C ALA A 11 8.79 22.65 -11.22
N SER A 12 9.83 21.91 -11.59
CA SER A 12 9.69 20.79 -12.51
C SER A 12 8.97 19.66 -11.76
N LEU A 13 7.64 19.75 -11.65
CA LEU A 13 6.81 18.57 -11.39
C LEU A 13 6.10 18.21 -12.69
N PHE A 14 6.49 17.04 -13.18
CA PHE A 14 5.82 16.21 -14.18
C PHE A 14 4.33 16.56 -14.31
N PHE A 15 3.96 17.13 -15.46
CA PHE A 15 2.67 16.78 -16.06
C PHE A 15 2.74 15.27 -16.32
N CYS A 16 2.29 14.47 -15.35
CA CYS A 16 1.74 13.18 -15.69
C CYS A 16 0.55 13.52 -16.57
N LEU A 17 0.66 13.20 -17.87
CA LEU A 17 -0.52 13.00 -18.70
C LEU A 17 -1.30 11.90 -18.00
N ALA A 18 -2.19 12.28 -17.08
CA ALA A 18 -3.17 11.37 -16.54
C ALA A 18 -3.96 10.93 -17.76
N SER A 19 -3.85 9.64 -18.10
CA SER A 19 -4.82 9.00 -18.96
C SER A 19 -6.21 9.41 -18.45
N ALA A 20 -7.11 9.81 -19.34
CA ALA A 20 -8.53 9.83 -19.04
C ALA A 20 -8.99 8.37 -18.85
N LEU A 21 -9.92 8.10 -17.94
CA LEU A 21 -10.09 6.76 -17.36
C LEU A 21 -11.59 6.45 -17.15
N ALA A 22 -12.17 5.32 -17.55
CA ALA A 22 -13.64 5.22 -17.68
C ALA A 22 -14.30 4.01 -16.99
N ILE A 23 -15.60 4.13 -16.66
CA ILE A 23 -16.46 3.00 -16.26
C ILE A 23 -16.42 1.93 -17.35
N GLN A 24 -15.92 0.75 -17.01
CA GLN A 24 -15.80 -0.36 -17.95
C GLN A 24 -17.15 -1.09 -18.11
N ILE A 25 -17.61 -1.22 -19.35
CA ILE A 25 -18.75 -2.07 -19.71
C ILE A 25 -18.23 -3.48 -20.04
N ASP A 26 -17.20 -3.60 -20.87
CA ASP A 26 -16.57 -4.88 -21.22
C ASP A 26 -15.18 -4.65 -21.84
N ASP A 27 -14.23 -5.50 -21.48
CA ASP A 27 -12.90 -5.59 -22.11
C ASP A 27 -12.78 -6.81 -23.05
N PHE A 28 -13.89 -7.53 -23.25
CA PHE A 28 -13.97 -8.75 -24.03
C PHE A 28 -12.99 -9.84 -23.60
N ASP A 29 -12.52 -9.81 -22.35
CA ASP A 29 -11.77 -10.92 -21.78
C ASP A 29 -12.71 -12.11 -21.50
N GLY A 30 -12.10 -13.29 -21.37
CA GLY A 30 -12.82 -14.56 -21.28
C GLY A 30 -13.31 -15.08 -22.63
N SER A 31 -13.10 -16.38 -22.86
CA SER A 31 -13.49 -17.03 -24.11
C SER A 31 -14.97 -17.35 -24.14
N GLN A 32 -15.68 -16.83 -25.13
CA GLN A 32 -17.10 -17.09 -25.40
C GLN A 32 -17.35 -17.01 -26.90
N GLU A 33 -18.32 -17.76 -27.41
CA GLU A 33 -18.68 -17.72 -28.83
C GLU A 33 -20.18 -17.92 -29.03
N ALA A 34 -20.74 -17.26 -30.04
CA ALA A 34 -22.03 -17.59 -30.64
C ALA A 34 -21.83 -17.79 -32.16
N THR A 35 -22.03 -19.02 -32.64
CA THR A 35 -21.83 -19.40 -34.06
C THR A 35 -23.15 -19.80 -34.71
N ALA A 36 -23.69 -18.93 -35.56
CA ALA A 36 -24.82 -19.28 -36.43
C ALA A 36 -24.30 -19.93 -37.72
N THR A 37 -24.88 -21.05 -38.14
CA THR A 37 -24.49 -21.79 -39.35
C THR A 37 -25.70 -22.01 -40.26
N GLY A 38 -25.62 -21.53 -41.49
CA GLY A 38 -26.71 -21.58 -42.46
C GLY A 38 -27.75 -20.45 -42.32
N PRO A 39 -28.46 -20.09 -43.40
CA PRO A 39 -29.40 -18.97 -43.45
C PRO A 39 -30.59 -19.16 -42.50
N GLY A 40 -30.94 -18.09 -41.80
CA GLY A 40 -32.01 -18.04 -40.79
C GLY A 40 -31.63 -18.66 -39.44
N SER A 41 -30.39 -19.11 -39.26
CA SER A 41 -29.95 -19.68 -37.99
C SER A 41 -29.66 -18.59 -36.95
N VAL A 42 -29.94 -18.91 -35.70
CA VAL A 42 -29.65 -18.08 -34.53
C VAL A 42 -28.84 -18.91 -33.55
N ALA A 43 -27.77 -18.33 -33.03
CA ALA A 43 -26.99 -18.90 -31.95
C ALA A 43 -26.88 -17.91 -30.80
N THR A 44 -26.98 -18.40 -29.57
CA THR A 44 -26.84 -17.61 -28.36
C THR A 44 -25.86 -18.27 -27.40
N SER A 45 -25.22 -17.46 -26.56
CA SER A 45 -24.43 -17.95 -25.43
C SER A 45 -24.42 -16.93 -24.31
N SER A 46 -24.37 -17.37 -23.05
CA SER A 46 -24.19 -16.49 -21.89
C SER A 46 -23.07 -17.03 -21.00
N ALA A 47 -22.30 -16.14 -20.40
CA ALA A 47 -21.19 -16.50 -19.52
C ALA A 47 -21.09 -15.56 -18.33
N LEU A 48 -20.55 -16.08 -17.22
CA LEU A 48 -20.06 -15.26 -16.11
C LEU A 48 -18.72 -14.67 -16.51
N VAL A 49 -18.62 -13.35 -16.54
CA VAL A 49 -17.45 -12.60 -16.98
C VAL A 49 -17.20 -11.52 -15.95
N ALA A 50 -16.24 -11.77 -15.06
CA ALA A 50 -15.96 -10.87 -13.94
C ALA A 50 -15.48 -9.48 -14.38
N THR A 51 -14.99 -9.35 -15.63
CA THR A 51 -14.53 -8.10 -16.22
C THR A 51 -15.64 -7.31 -16.95
N ALA A 52 -16.81 -7.92 -17.14
CA ALA A 52 -17.97 -7.28 -17.76
C ALA A 52 -18.87 -6.65 -16.69
N ILE A 53 -19.52 -5.55 -17.02
CA ILE A 53 -20.47 -4.87 -16.13
C ILE A 53 -21.64 -5.79 -15.79
N GLY A 54 -21.98 -5.87 -14.50
CA GLY A 54 -22.97 -6.83 -14.00
C GLY A 54 -22.45 -8.27 -13.88
N GLY A 55 -21.19 -8.55 -14.22
CA GLY A 55 -20.55 -9.86 -14.05
C GLY A 55 -21.02 -10.93 -15.05
N THR A 56 -21.84 -10.56 -16.04
CA THR A 56 -22.35 -11.46 -17.07
C THR A 56 -22.26 -10.83 -18.46
N ARG A 57 -22.17 -11.70 -19.47
CA ARG A 57 -22.25 -11.32 -20.88
C ARG A 57 -23.08 -12.32 -21.66
N SER A 58 -24.04 -11.82 -22.42
CA SER A 58 -24.86 -12.61 -23.34
C SER A 58 -24.57 -12.22 -24.79
N LEU A 59 -24.32 -13.20 -25.64
CA LEU A 59 -24.04 -13.07 -27.07
C LEU A 59 -25.18 -13.68 -27.88
N LYS A 60 -25.47 -13.04 -29.02
CA LYS A 60 -26.37 -13.56 -30.04
C LYS A 60 -25.79 -13.32 -31.43
N ALA A 61 -25.85 -14.32 -32.30
CA ALA A 61 -25.51 -14.23 -33.71
C ALA A 61 -26.70 -14.71 -34.56
N GLU A 62 -27.13 -13.91 -35.52
CA GLU A 62 -28.28 -14.18 -36.40
C GLU A 62 -27.83 -14.11 -37.86
N LEU A 63 -27.69 -15.28 -38.50
CA LEU A 63 -27.28 -15.37 -39.89
C LEU A 63 -28.50 -15.15 -40.80
N VAL A 64 -28.52 -14.04 -41.54
CA VAL A 64 -29.65 -13.66 -42.39
C VAL A 64 -29.55 -14.29 -43.78
N SER A 65 -28.39 -14.18 -44.44
CA SER A 65 -28.16 -14.77 -45.76
C SER A 65 -26.78 -15.39 -45.89
N GLY A 66 -26.65 -16.42 -46.73
CA GLY A 66 -25.44 -17.21 -46.93
C GLY A 66 -25.79 -18.61 -47.48
N ASP A 67 -24.78 -19.48 -47.64
CA ASP A 67 -25.02 -20.89 -47.94
C ASP A 67 -25.22 -21.73 -46.66
N THR A 68 -25.52 -23.01 -46.81
CA THR A 68 -25.81 -23.91 -45.67
C THR A 68 -24.62 -24.23 -44.76
N LEU A 69 -23.39 -23.94 -45.19
CA LEU A 69 -22.16 -24.22 -44.44
C LEU A 69 -21.49 -22.94 -43.91
N SER A 70 -21.91 -21.80 -44.44
CA SER A 70 -21.46 -20.48 -44.08
C SER A 70 -21.79 -20.15 -42.63
N LYS A 71 -20.89 -19.42 -41.99
CA LYS A 71 -20.98 -19.07 -40.58
C LYS A 71 -20.97 -17.56 -40.37
N LEU A 72 -21.73 -17.16 -39.37
CA LEU A 72 -21.62 -15.88 -38.69
C LEU A 72 -21.20 -16.17 -37.26
N ARG A 73 -20.19 -15.45 -36.77
CA ARG A 73 -19.66 -15.63 -35.42
C ARG A 73 -19.59 -14.31 -34.69
N PHE A 74 -19.94 -14.34 -33.40
CA PHE A 74 -19.40 -13.40 -32.43
C PHE A 74 -18.53 -14.16 -31.44
N VAL A 75 -17.24 -13.87 -31.41
CA VAL A 75 -16.26 -14.55 -30.56
C VAL A 75 -15.63 -13.54 -29.63
N THR A 76 -15.46 -13.88 -28.36
CA THR A 76 -14.65 -13.11 -27.41
C THR A 76 -13.44 -13.93 -26.97
N GLY A 77 -12.35 -13.24 -26.66
CA GLY A 77 -11.18 -13.84 -26.03
C GLY A 77 -9.91 -13.03 -26.30
N LEU A 78 -8.94 -13.13 -25.37
CA LEU A 78 -7.70 -12.35 -25.40
C LEU A 78 -7.94 -10.83 -25.43
N GLY A 79 -9.04 -10.37 -24.82
CA GLY A 79 -9.39 -8.94 -24.74
C GLY A 79 -10.04 -8.39 -26.00
N VAL A 80 -10.59 -9.23 -26.90
CA VAL A 80 -11.21 -8.75 -28.15
C VAL A 80 -12.52 -9.48 -28.42
N GLY A 81 -13.57 -8.71 -28.72
CA GLY A 81 -14.84 -9.16 -29.28
C GLY A 81 -14.84 -9.03 -30.79
N GLN A 82 -15.12 -10.12 -31.50
CA GLN A 82 -15.02 -10.21 -32.96
C GLN A 82 -16.34 -10.62 -33.57
N HIS A 83 -16.96 -9.72 -34.35
CA HIS A 83 -18.00 -10.06 -35.30
C HIS A 83 -17.32 -10.49 -36.60
N SER A 84 -17.57 -11.72 -37.05
CA SER A 84 -16.96 -12.24 -38.27
C SER A 84 -17.96 -12.97 -39.16
N GLN A 85 -17.96 -12.58 -40.43
CA GLN A 85 -18.80 -13.12 -41.48
C GLN A 85 -17.96 -13.92 -42.47
N ASP A 86 -18.34 -15.16 -42.74
CA ASP A 86 -17.77 -15.87 -43.90
C ASP A 86 -18.10 -15.12 -45.20
N PHE A 87 -17.39 -15.46 -46.27
CA PHE A 87 -17.55 -14.79 -47.55
C PHE A 87 -19.00 -14.88 -48.07
N GLY A 88 -19.60 -13.73 -48.38
CA GLY A 88 -20.97 -13.60 -48.89
C GLY A 88 -22.07 -13.74 -47.84
N VAL A 89 -21.73 -13.86 -46.55
CA VAL A 89 -22.69 -13.93 -45.45
C VAL A 89 -23.16 -12.56 -45.05
N THR A 90 -24.44 -12.41 -44.74
CA THR A 90 -24.96 -11.25 -44.00
C THR A 90 -25.64 -11.71 -42.73
N GLY A 91 -25.57 -10.91 -41.67
CA GLY A 91 -26.23 -11.20 -40.42
C GLY A 91 -25.80 -10.29 -39.28
N ASN A 92 -26.46 -10.41 -38.14
CA ASN A 92 -26.32 -9.45 -37.06
C ASN A 92 -25.72 -10.12 -35.82
N SER A 93 -24.96 -9.36 -35.04
CA SER A 93 -24.55 -9.79 -33.71
C SER A 93 -25.11 -8.86 -32.65
N THR A 94 -25.45 -9.41 -31.50
CA THR A 94 -25.87 -8.66 -30.32
C THR A 94 -25.03 -9.10 -29.13
N VAL A 95 -24.59 -8.12 -28.33
CA VAL A 95 -23.99 -8.32 -27.01
C VAL A 95 -24.89 -7.63 -25.99
N ILE A 96 -25.21 -8.30 -24.89
CA ILE A 96 -26.08 -7.81 -23.83
C ILE A 96 -25.33 -7.91 -22.49
N TRP A 97 -25.40 -6.81 -21.73
CA TRP A 97 -24.97 -6.70 -20.35
C TRP A 97 -26.15 -6.26 -19.50
N ASP A 98 -26.79 -7.21 -18.82
CA ASP A 98 -27.99 -6.99 -18.02
C ASP A 98 -27.92 -7.70 -16.66
N GLY A 99 -26.74 -8.17 -16.25
CA GLY A 99 -26.51 -8.75 -14.92
C GLY A 99 -27.11 -10.15 -14.71
N ASP A 100 -27.65 -10.80 -15.75
CA ASP A 100 -28.07 -12.20 -15.68
C ASP A 100 -27.56 -13.06 -16.84
N LEU A 101 -27.91 -14.35 -16.81
CA LEU A 101 -27.44 -15.34 -17.78
C LEU A 101 -28.51 -15.73 -18.81
N THR A 102 -29.58 -14.93 -18.93
CA THR A 102 -30.67 -15.23 -19.86
C THR A 102 -30.40 -14.60 -21.23
N THR A 103 -30.37 -15.42 -22.28
CA THR A 103 -29.96 -15.00 -23.63
C THR A 103 -31.03 -14.25 -24.42
N ASP A 104 -32.30 -14.53 -24.14
CA ASP A 104 -33.43 -14.12 -24.98
C ASP A 104 -34.40 -13.17 -24.28
N ASN A 105 -34.15 -12.82 -23.02
CA ASN A 105 -35.02 -11.95 -22.23
C ASN A 105 -34.20 -10.92 -21.46
N LEU A 106 -34.01 -9.75 -22.08
CA LEU A 106 -33.31 -8.63 -21.47
C LEU A 106 -33.90 -8.25 -20.11
N ASN A 107 -33.06 -8.21 -19.08
CA ASN A 107 -33.42 -7.66 -17.78
C ASN A 107 -33.04 -6.18 -17.68
N SER A 108 -33.96 -5.27 -18.00
CA SER A 108 -33.69 -3.82 -18.00
C SER A 108 -33.35 -3.22 -16.64
N THR A 109 -33.43 -4.00 -15.55
CA THR A 109 -33.09 -3.57 -14.19
C THR A 109 -31.88 -4.28 -13.60
N GLY A 110 -31.30 -5.25 -14.31
CA GLY A 110 -30.38 -6.21 -13.70
C GLY A 110 -29.02 -5.64 -13.31
N LEU A 111 -28.63 -4.48 -13.83
CA LEU A 111 -27.45 -3.73 -13.37
C LEU A 111 -27.69 -2.91 -12.10
N GLY A 112 -28.94 -2.75 -11.65
CA GLY A 112 -29.24 -2.10 -10.37
C GLY A 112 -29.15 -0.58 -10.35
N GLY A 113 -29.08 0.09 -11.51
CA GLY A 113 -29.12 1.56 -11.59
C GLY A 113 -27.74 2.22 -11.46
N ILE A 114 -26.83 1.88 -12.37
CA ILE A 114 -25.46 2.40 -12.39
C ILE A 114 -25.45 3.82 -12.95
N ASP A 115 -24.73 4.72 -12.29
CA ASP A 115 -24.55 6.10 -12.74
C ASP A 115 -23.35 6.23 -13.69
N PHE A 116 -23.62 6.31 -15.00
CA PHE A 116 -22.61 6.49 -16.06
C PHE A 116 -22.04 7.92 -16.12
N THR A 117 -22.56 8.84 -15.33
CA THR A 117 -22.05 10.21 -15.21
C THR A 117 -21.15 10.39 -13.99
N GLN A 118 -21.11 9.40 -13.09
CA GLN A 118 -20.40 9.49 -11.82
C GLN A 118 -18.89 9.64 -12.00
N ASP A 119 -18.32 9.09 -13.08
CA ASP A 119 -16.92 9.25 -13.45
C ASP A 119 -16.65 10.56 -14.23
N GLY A 120 -17.63 11.45 -14.38
CA GLY A 120 -17.55 12.64 -15.23
C GLY A 120 -17.61 12.35 -16.72
N GLY A 121 -17.97 11.12 -17.11
CA GLY A 121 -18.18 10.71 -18.49
C GLY A 121 -19.32 11.48 -19.16
N THR A 122 -19.17 11.68 -20.47
CA THR A 122 -20.15 12.37 -21.34
C THR A 122 -20.53 11.57 -22.58
N ALA A 123 -19.88 10.42 -22.79
CA ALA A 123 -20.08 9.54 -23.93
C ALA A 123 -19.84 8.07 -23.54
N ILE A 124 -20.42 7.15 -24.32
CA ILE A 124 -19.97 5.76 -24.38
C ILE A 124 -18.87 5.68 -25.44
N ARG A 125 -17.70 5.16 -25.07
CA ARG A 125 -16.55 4.96 -25.94
C ARG A 125 -16.44 3.50 -26.34
N LEU A 126 -16.15 3.27 -27.62
CA LEU A 126 -15.73 1.97 -28.15
C LEU A 126 -14.32 2.10 -28.72
N THR A 127 -13.43 1.19 -28.34
CA THR A 127 -12.10 1.07 -28.95
C THR A 127 -12.13 -0.05 -29.99
N ILE A 128 -12.07 0.34 -31.26
CA ILE A 128 -12.07 -0.58 -32.40
C ILE A 128 -10.64 -0.83 -32.84
N VAL A 129 -10.26 -2.11 -32.95
CA VAL A 129 -8.89 -2.51 -33.33
C VAL A 129 -8.79 -3.08 -34.73
N GLY A 130 -9.92 -3.46 -35.32
CA GLY A 130 -9.96 -3.98 -36.68
C GLY A 130 -11.33 -3.77 -37.32
N PHE A 131 -11.34 -3.26 -38.54
CA PHE A 131 -12.49 -3.30 -39.44
C PHE A 131 -11.99 -3.29 -40.87
N ASP A 132 -12.39 -4.29 -41.66
CA ASP A 132 -11.86 -4.53 -43.01
C ASP A 132 -12.50 -3.67 -44.11
N TYR A 133 -13.60 -2.96 -43.79
CA TYR A 133 -14.35 -2.06 -44.69
C TYR A 133 -14.62 -2.68 -46.07
N PRO A 134 -15.32 -3.83 -46.10
CA PRO A 134 -15.42 -4.66 -47.29
C PRO A 134 -16.22 -3.93 -48.35
N LEU A 135 -15.69 -3.87 -49.58
CA LEU A 135 -16.38 -3.26 -50.73
C LEU A 135 -16.81 -1.79 -50.50
N SER A 136 -16.13 -1.07 -49.61
CA SER A 136 -16.53 0.28 -49.19
C SER A 136 -17.95 0.36 -48.61
N GLN A 137 -18.39 -0.72 -47.95
CA GLN A 137 -19.67 -0.76 -47.26
C GLN A 137 -19.46 -0.47 -45.76
N PRO A 138 -20.20 0.48 -45.18
CA PRO A 138 -20.07 0.79 -43.77
C PRO A 138 -20.71 -0.29 -42.90
N VAL A 139 -20.28 -0.36 -41.64
CA VAL A 139 -20.99 -1.08 -40.58
C VAL A 139 -21.61 -0.08 -39.62
N GLU A 140 -22.84 -0.34 -39.21
CA GLU A 140 -23.53 0.42 -38.17
C GLU A 140 -23.53 -0.38 -36.87
N ILE A 141 -23.08 0.25 -35.80
CA ILE A 141 -23.13 -0.27 -34.44
C ILE A 141 -24.17 0.56 -33.69
N VAL A 142 -25.19 -0.09 -33.15
CA VAL A 142 -26.25 0.56 -32.37
C VAL A 142 -26.06 0.19 -30.91
N VAL A 143 -25.83 1.20 -30.07
CA VAL A 143 -25.81 1.03 -28.61
C VAL A 143 -27.17 1.44 -28.07
N THR A 144 -27.81 0.57 -27.29
CA THR A 144 -29.06 0.83 -26.58
C THR A 144 -28.79 0.74 -25.09
N VAL A 145 -29.22 1.75 -24.34
CA VAL A 145 -29.11 1.80 -22.88
C VAL A 145 -30.50 1.82 -22.28
N TYR A 146 -30.75 0.95 -21.32
CA TYR A 146 -32.03 0.77 -20.63
C TYR A 146 -31.96 1.35 -19.23
N ASP A 147 -33.06 1.95 -18.79
CA ASP A 147 -33.17 2.60 -17.49
C ASP A 147 -33.67 1.61 -16.42
N ALA A 148 -33.01 1.56 -15.27
CA ALA A 148 -33.34 0.62 -14.19
C ALA A 148 -34.67 0.94 -13.47
N SER A 149 -35.34 2.05 -13.78
CA SER A 149 -36.63 2.40 -13.18
C SER A 149 -37.81 1.57 -13.69
N VAL A 150 -37.66 0.83 -14.80
CA VAL A 150 -38.71 -0.03 -15.36
C VAL A 150 -38.16 -1.40 -15.75
N SER A 151 -38.92 -2.46 -15.46
CA SER A 151 -38.53 -3.86 -15.73
C SER A 151 -39.06 -4.43 -17.04
N ASP A 152 -39.84 -3.65 -17.80
CA ASP A 152 -40.44 -4.06 -19.08
C ASP A 152 -39.64 -3.61 -20.30
N ALA A 153 -38.41 -3.09 -20.08
CA ALA A 153 -37.52 -2.57 -21.11
C ALA A 153 -38.11 -1.45 -21.99
N THR A 154 -39.14 -0.73 -21.52
CA THR A 154 -39.79 0.34 -22.30
C THR A 154 -39.10 1.68 -22.22
N LYS A 155 -38.33 1.96 -21.17
CA LYS A 155 -37.54 3.18 -20.99
C LYS A 155 -36.10 2.91 -21.39
N PHE A 156 -35.73 3.35 -22.58
CA PHE A 156 -34.40 3.18 -23.14
C PHE A 156 -34.10 4.33 -24.08
N SER A 157 -32.81 4.56 -24.35
CA SER A 157 -32.38 5.36 -25.49
C SER A 157 -31.36 4.60 -26.34
N SER A 158 -31.29 4.89 -27.65
CA SER A 158 -30.29 4.32 -28.55
C SER A 158 -29.61 5.37 -29.43
N ALA A 159 -28.35 5.10 -29.76
CA ALA A 159 -27.53 5.88 -30.69
C ALA A 159 -26.77 4.96 -31.65
N SER A 160 -26.50 5.45 -32.85
CA SER A 160 -25.77 4.73 -33.90
C SER A 160 -24.37 5.30 -34.09
N LEU A 161 -23.37 4.42 -34.14
CA LEU A 161 -22.02 4.68 -34.58
C LEU A 161 -21.81 4.02 -35.95
N VAL A 162 -21.47 4.82 -36.97
CA VAL A 162 -21.21 4.31 -38.32
C VAL A 162 -19.72 4.33 -38.60
N ILE A 163 -19.13 3.15 -38.84
CA ILE A 163 -17.74 3.02 -39.27
C ILE A 163 -17.72 2.88 -40.79
N ASN A 164 -17.17 3.88 -41.46
CA ASN A 164 -17.18 4.03 -42.92
C ASN A 164 -15.77 4.06 -43.54
N SER A 165 -14.79 3.55 -42.81
CA SER A 165 -13.41 3.44 -43.28
C SER A 165 -12.69 2.31 -42.57
N GLN A 166 -11.65 1.77 -43.21
CA GLN A 166 -10.86 0.68 -42.66
C GLN A 166 -10.16 1.09 -41.36
N VAL A 167 -10.20 0.23 -40.35
CA VAL A 167 -9.51 0.41 -39.06
C VAL A 167 -8.42 -0.66 -38.95
N ASN A 168 -7.16 -0.22 -38.83
CA ASN A 168 -5.97 -1.09 -38.79
C ASN A 168 -5.15 -0.93 -37.51
N ALA A 169 -5.63 -0.11 -36.57
CA ALA A 169 -4.99 0.17 -35.30
C ALA A 169 -6.08 0.58 -34.30
N PRO A 170 -5.85 0.40 -32.98
CA PRO A 170 -6.78 0.84 -31.94
C PRO A 170 -7.21 2.29 -32.16
N THR A 171 -8.52 2.50 -32.30
CA THR A 171 -9.14 3.80 -32.55
C THR A 171 -10.37 3.94 -31.67
N ASP A 172 -10.44 5.04 -30.93
CA ASP A 172 -11.56 5.35 -30.05
C ASP A 172 -12.67 6.06 -30.81
N PHE A 173 -13.90 5.61 -30.60
CA PHE A 173 -15.11 6.22 -31.10
C PHE A 173 -16.04 6.54 -29.93
N ASP A 174 -16.27 7.83 -29.71
CA ASP A 174 -17.18 8.31 -28.68
C ASP A 174 -18.58 8.49 -29.25
N ILE A 175 -19.57 7.98 -28.53
CA ILE A 175 -21.00 8.20 -28.74
C ILE A 175 -21.48 9.09 -27.58
N PRO A 176 -21.53 10.43 -27.77
CA PRO A 176 -22.01 11.34 -26.74
C PRO A 176 -23.37 10.93 -26.19
N PHE A 177 -23.61 11.09 -24.89
CA PHE A 177 -24.92 10.85 -24.29
C PHE A 177 -26.03 11.69 -24.95
N THR A 178 -25.68 12.85 -25.51
CA THR A 178 -26.59 13.70 -26.28
C THR A 178 -27.06 13.09 -27.60
N ASP A 179 -26.35 12.10 -28.14
CA ASP A 179 -26.67 11.47 -29.42
C ASP A 179 -27.69 10.33 -29.27
N PHE A 180 -27.98 9.92 -28.02
CA PHE A 180 -29.00 8.94 -27.65
C PHE A 180 -30.40 9.56 -27.73
N THR A 181 -30.86 9.73 -28.97
CA THR A 181 -32.07 10.51 -29.31
C THR A 181 -33.31 9.65 -29.52
N THR A 182 -33.15 8.38 -29.92
CA THR A 182 -34.28 7.46 -30.08
C THR A 182 -34.62 6.88 -28.73
N HIS A 183 -35.85 7.04 -28.27
CA HIS A 183 -36.28 6.53 -26.98
C HIS A 183 -37.48 5.59 -27.08
N GLY A 184 -37.57 4.66 -26.13
CA GLY A 184 -38.70 3.76 -26.01
C GLY A 184 -39.99 4.45 -25.55
N PRO A 185 -41.11 3.72 -25.51
CA PRO A 185 -42.41 4.25 -25.07
C PRO A 185 -42.43 4.68 -23.59
N GLY A 186 -41.51 4.17 -22.77
CA GLY A 186 -41.30 4.58 -21.38
C GLY A 186 -40.49 5.87 -21.21
N GLY A 187 -40.03 6.48 -22.31
CA GLY A 187 -39.25 7.71 -22.33
C GLY A 187 -37.75 7.49 -22.50
N ALA A 188 -37.00 8.60 -22.49
CA ALA A 188 -35.55 8.60 -22.61
C ALA A 188 -34.88 8.01 -21.37
N VAL A 189 -33.72 7.38 -21.57
CA VAL A 189 -32.88 6.85 -20.49
C VAL A 189 -32.36 7.97 -19.59
N ASP A 190 -32.32 7.72 -18.29
CA ASP A 190 -31.51 8.49 -17.35
C ASP A 190 -30.13 7.81 -17.21
N PHE A 191 -29.07 8.47 -17.69
CA PHE A 191 -27.70 7.93 -17.59
C PHE A 191 -27.17 7.87 -16.15
N THR A 192 -27.88 8.45 -15.17
CA THR A 192 -27.59 8.27 -13.74
C THR A 192 -28.21 6.99 -13.16
N ASN A 193 -29.00 6.26 -13.95
CA ASN A 193 -29.77 5.10 -13.49
C ASN A 193 -29.82 3.98 -14.55
N VAL A 194 -28.65 3.54 -15.03
CA VAL A 194 -28.52 2.52 -16.08
C VAL A 194 -28.80 1.12 -15.54
N GLY A 195 -29.72 0.41 -16.19
CA GLY A 195 -30.16 -0.92 -15.78
C GLY A 195 -29.77 -2.06 -16.72
N ALA A 196 -29.48 -1.79 -18.00
CA ALA A 196 -28.88 -2.74 -18.94
C ALA A 196 -28.30 -2.03 -20.16
N ILE A 197 -27.38 -2.68 -20.87
CA ILE A 197 -26.79 -2.20 -22.13
C ILE A 197 -26.89 -3.30 -23.19
N LYS A 198 -27.22 -2.90 -24.42
CA LYS A 198 -27.21 -3.77 -25.59
C LYS A 198 -26.41 -3.12 -26.71
N LEU A 199 -25.41 -3.83 -27.21
CA LEU A 199 -24.66 -3.49 -28.41
C LEU A 199 -25.14 -4.36 -29.57
N PHE A 200 -25.57 -3.74 -30.66
CA PHE A 200 -26.04 -4.41 -31.87
C PHE A 200 -25.15 -4.04 -33.05
N ILE A 201 -24.61 -5.04 -33.74
CA ILE A 201 -23.79 -4.87 -34.94
C ILE A 201 -24.65 -5.24 -36.15
N ASN A 202 -24.93 -4.22 -36.97
CA ASN A 202 -25.70 -4.36 -38.20
C ASN A 202 -24.79 -4.89 -39.33
N GLY A 203 -24.69 -6.21 -39.43
CA GLY A 203 -23.91 -6.88 -40.47
C GLY A 203 -24.74 -7.25 -41.70
N GLN A 204 -25.72 -6.42 -42.10
CA GLN A 204 -26.52 -6.67 -43.31
C GLN A 204 -25.73 -6.53 -44.63
N ASN A 205 -24.54 -5.93 -44.57
CA ASN A 205 -23.56 -5.89 -45.64
C ASN A 205 -22.64 -7.13 -45.57
N PRO A 206 -22.30 -7.78 -46.69
CA PRO A 206 -21.55 -9.03 -46.65
C PRO A 206 -20.06 -8.85 -46.36
N ASN A 207 -19.47 -9.88 -45.74
CA ASN A 207 -18.04 -9.99 -45.42
C ASN A 207 -17.56 -9.00 -44.34
N ILE A 208 -18.44 -8.51 -43.46
CA ILE A 208 -18.01 -7.62 -42.38
C ILE A 208 -17.22 -8.42 -41.34
N ASP A 209 -15.96 -8.03 -41.15
CA ASP A 209 -15.15 -8.44 -40.00
C ASP A 209 -14.84 -7.20 -39.13
N LEU A 210 -15.35 -7.20 -37.90
CA LEU A 210 -15.19 -6.11 -36.92
C LEU A 210 -14.61 -6.66 -35.62
N ALA A 211 -13.58 -6.01 -35.11
CA ALA A 211 -12.92 -6.35 -33.86
C ALA A 211 -12.94 -5.16 -32.89
N ILE A 212 -13.53 -5.38 -31.72
CA ILE A 212 -13.73 -4.43 -30.62
C ILE A 212 -12.85 -4.87 -29.46
N ASP A 213 -12.00 -3.98 -28.97
CA ASP A 213 -11.08 -4.25 -27.84
C ASP A 213 -11.73 -3.89 -26.51
N TRP A 214 -12.46 -2.76 -26.47
CA TRP A 214 -12.99 -2.25 -25.22
C TRP A 214 -14.26 -1.41 -25.43
N ILE A 215 -15.16 -1.43 -24.46
CA ILE A 215 -16.33 -0.55 -24.37
C ILE A 215 -16.52 -0.06 -22.92
N GLY A 216 -16.86 1.21 -22.78
CA GLY A 216 -17.14 1.85 -21.49
C GLY A 216 -17.53 3.32 -21.65
N THR A 217 -17.52 4.11 -20.57
CA THR A 217 -17.71 5.57 -20.65
C THR A 217 -16.42 6.27 -21.14
N ASN A 218 -16.36 7.60 -21.10
CA ASN A 218 -15.13 8.36 -21.38
C ASN A 218 -14.67 9.25 -20.20
N GLY A 219 -15.07 8.91 -18.97
CA GLY A 219 -14.84 9.73 -17.76
C GLY A 219 -13.42 9.65 -17.19
N GLN A 220 -13.28 9.69 -15.85
CA GLN A 220 -11.99 9.72 -15.12
C GLN A 220 -11.74 8.59 -14.07
N CYS A 221 -12.55 7.51 -13.99
CA CYS A 221 -12.32 6.32 -13.16
C CYS A 221 -11.89 5.05 -13.92
N ALA A 222 -10.65 4.58 -13.69
CA ALA A 222 -9.98 3.58 -14.55
C ALA A 222 -10.48 2.15 -14.39
N ASP A 223 -10.99 1.55 -15.46
CA ASP A 223 -11.18 0.09 -15.58
C ASP A 223 -11.89 -0.52 -14.35
N GLN A 224 -12.77 0.28 -13.74
CA GLN A 224 -13.52 -0.14 -12.57
C GLN A 224 -14.89 -0.60 -13.03
N ILE A 225 -15.23 -1.80 -12.60
CA ILE A 225 -16.58 -2.31 -12.67
C ILE A 225 -17.27 -1.77 -11.41
N PRO A 226 -18.43 -1.11 -11.54
CA PRO A 226 -19.20 -0.63 -10.41
C PRO A 226 -19.37 -1.74 -9.36
N ASP A 227 -19.24 -1.40 -8.08
CA ASP A 227 -19.40 -2.38 -7.01
C ASP A 227 -20.84 -2.96 -6.97
N GLN A 228 -21.09 -3.92 -6.08
CA GLN A 228 -22.44 -4.52 -5.92
C GLN A 228 -23.56 -3.53 -5.58
N ASN A 229 -23.23 -2.28 -5.22
CA ASN A 229 -24.17 -1.20 -4.94
C ASN A 229 -24.17 -0.14 -6.06
N GLY A 230 -23.53 -0.40 -7.21
CA GLY A 230 -23.45 0.51 -8.35
C GLY A 230 -22.48 1.68 -8.16
N ARG A 231 -21.60 1.64 -7.15
CA ARG A 231 -20.68 2.75 -6.85
C ARG A 231 -19.42 2.66 -7.71
N VAL A 232 -19.10 3.76 -8.40
CA VAL A 232 -17.88 3.94 -9.19
C VAL A 232 -16.89 4.82 -8.44
N ILE A 233 -17.41 5.82 -7.73
CA ILE A 233 -16.66 6.72 -6.86
C ILE A 233 -17.16 6.59 -5.44
N ASP A 234 -16.25 6.57 -4.48
CA ASP A 234 -16.56 6.61 -3.05
C ASP A 234 -16.96 8.04 -2.60
N GLU A 235 -17.39 8.21 -1.36
CA GLU A 235 -17.78 9.53 -0.82
C GLU A 235 -16.60 10.52 -0.74
N CYS A 236 -15.37 10.03 -0.94
CA CYS A 236 -14.14 10.82 -0.97
C CYS A 236 -13.78 11.34 -2.35
N GLY A 237 -14.55 11.00 -3.39
CA GLY A 237 -14.19 11.33 -4.76
C GLY A 237 -13.13 10.40 -5.35
N VAL A 238 -12.85 9.26 -4.71
CA VAL A 238 -11.86 8.27 -5.15
C VAL A 238 -12.55 7.12 -5.87
N CYS A 239 -12.10 6.84 -7.09
CA CYS A 239 -12.60 5.72 -7.88
C CYS A 239 -12.31 4.38 -7.19
N ALA A 240 -13.34 3.54 -7.03
CA ALA A 240 -13.29 2.30 -6.25
C ALA A 240 -12.66 2.46 -4.84
N GLY A 241 -12.79 3.65 -4.25
CA GLY A 241 -12.36 3.88 -2.88
C GLY A 241 -13.26 3.14 -1.88
N ASP A 242 -12.72 2.85 -0.71
CA ASP A 242 -13.43 2.22 0.40
C ASP A 242 -13.87 3.25 1.45
N ASN A 243 -14.01 4.52 1.05
CA ASN A 243 -14.34 5.64 1.92
C ASN A 243 -13.24 6.02 2.95
N SER A 244 -12.10 5.31 2.99
CA SER A 244 -11.07 5.52 4.02
C SER A 244 -10.25 6.80 3.85
N THR A 245 -10.10 7.29 2.62
CA THR A 245 -9.20 8.42 2.32
C THR A 245 -9.70 9.79 2.82
N CYS A 246 -11.00 9.91 3.06
CA CYS A 246 -11.65 11.10 3.61
C CYS A 246 -12.47 10.79 4.87
N ALA A 247 -12.34 9.59 5.41
CA ALA A 247 -12.95 9.24 6.68
C ALA A 247 -12.39 10.15 7.78
N ASP A 248 -13.28 10.66 8.62
CA ASP A 248 -12.93 11.35 9.85
C ASP A 248 -12.46 10.35 10.92
N CYS A 249 -12.15 10.84 12.12
CA CYS A 249 -11.65 10.02 13.23
C CYS A 249 -12.68 8.99 13.74
N GLU A 250 -13.95 9.11 13.37
CA GLU A 250 -15.01 8.14 13.68
C GLU A 250 -15.30 7.20 12.51
N GLY A 251 -14.53 7.29 11.42
CA GLY A 251 -14.71 6.46 10.23
C GLY A 251 -15.82 6.98 9.31
N VAL A 252 -16.30 8.21 9.50
CA VAL A 252 -17.37 8.81 8.70
C VAL A 252 -16.75 9.65 7.57
N PRO A 253 -17.02 9.33 6.29
CA PRO A 253 -16.50 10.09 5.15
C PRO A 253 -16.94 11.55 5.18
N ASN A 254 -15.98 12.46 5.03
CA ASN A 254 -16.19 13.91 5.14
C ASN A 254 -16.92 14.33 6.44
N GLY A 255 -16.79 13.52 7.50
CA GLY A 255 -17.42 13.78 8.78
C GLY A 255 -16.73 14.90 9.56
N PRO A 256 -17.38 15.43 10.60
CA PRO A 256 -16.87 16.56 11.36
C PRO A 256 -15.74 16.19 12.34
N ALA A 257 -15.54 14.90 12.66
CA ALA A 257 -14.62 14.47 13.71
C ALA A 257 -13.16 14.44 13.24
N VAL A 258 -12.54 15.61 13.05
CA VAL A 258 -11.14 15.73 12.62
C VAL A 258 -10.18 15.98 13.80
N PRO A 259 -8.85 15.77 13.64
CA PRO A 259 -7.89 16.14 14.68
C PRO A 259 -8.13 17.55 15.24
N GLY A 260 -8.22 17.66 16.57
CA GLY A 260 -8.52 18.88 17.31
C GLY A 260 -10.00 19.12 17.64
N THR A 261 -10.92 18.31 17.12
CA THR A 261 -12.34 18.33 17.51
C THR A 261 -12.58 17.59 18.82
N GLU A 262 -13.65 17.96 19.52
CA GLU A 262 -14.01 17.39 20.82
C GLU A 262 -14.54 15.96 20.66
N CYS A 263 -14.21 15.11 21.62
CA CYS A 263 -14.63 13.71 21.68
C CYS A 263 -14.94 13.31 23.13
N ASP A 264 -15.84 12.34 23.28
CA ASP A 264 -16.34 11.87 24.58
C ASP A 264 -15.50 10.70 25.11
N ASN A 265 -14.74 10.93 26.17
CA ASN A 265 -14.05 9.90 26.92
C ASN A 265 -14.94 9.49 28.09
N GLN A 266 -15.81 8.49 27.90
CA GLN A 266 -16.83 7.99 28.84
C GLN A 266 -16.29 7.37 30.16
N GLY A 267 -15.21 7.90 30.73
CA GLY A 267 -14.69 7.52 32.03
C GLY A 267 -15.45 8.22 33.15
N VAL A 268 -15.97 7.45 34.11
CA VAL A 268 -16.46 8.00 35.39
C VAL A 268 -15.29 8.67 36.10
N GLY A 269 -15.40 9.97 36.42
CA GLY A 269 -14.36 10.79 37.04
C GLY A 269 -13.63 11.73 36.07
N VAL A 270 -13.69 11.53 34.74
CA VAL A 270 -12.96 12.38 33.80
C VAL A 270 -13.57 13.79 33.73
N CYS A 271 -12.75 14.81 33.93
CA CYS A 271 -13.09 16.20 33.68
C CYS A 271 -13.52 16.36 32.19
N ASP A 272 -14.83 16.51 31.94
CA ASP A 272 -15.47 16.47 30.62
C ASP A 272 -14.65 17.16 29.51
N GLY A 273 -14.12 16.37 28.57
CA GLY A 273 -13.52 16.86 27.33
C GLY A 273 -12.27 16.10 26.85
N GLY A 274 -12.44 15.26 25.84
CA GLY A 274 -11.32 14.79 25.00
C GLY A 274 -11.21 15.62 23.72
N ARG A 275 -10.04 15.57 23.06
CA ARG A 275 -9.90 15.98 21.65
C ARG A 275 -9.19 14.90 20.85
N TYR A 276 -9.55 14.73 19.58
CA TYR A 276 -8.81 13.84 18.69
C TYR A 276 -7.40 14.37 18.45
N ASP A 277 -6.38 13.54 18.65
CA ASP A 277 -5.00 13.84 18.28
C ASP A 277 -4.75 13.65 16.76
N ASP A 278 -3.52 13.88 16.31
CA ASP A 278 -3.14 13.69 14.90
C ASP A 278 -3.27 12.23 14.41
N ASN A 279 -3.40 11.27 15.32
CA ASN A 279 -3.62 9.85 15.03
C ASN A 279 -5.09 9.44 15.21
N CYS A 280 -6.00 10.39 15.35
CA CYS A 280 -7.43 10.15 15.60
C CYS A 280 -7.70 9.33 16.87
N VAL A 281 -6.86 9.49 17.89
CA VAL A 281 -7.09 8.97 19.24
C VAL A 281 -7.72 10.07 20.07
N CYS A 282 -8.84 9.78 20.73
CA CYS A 282 -9.43 10.72 21.69
C CYS A 282 -8.52 10.83 22.92
N VAL A 283 -7.79 11.95 23.03
CA VAL A 283 -6.89 12.21 24.15
C VAL A 283 -7.53 13.20 25.11
N ASN A 284 -7.30 13.02 26.41
CA ASN A 284 -7.79 13.94 27.43
C ASN A 284 -7.11 15.31 27.26
N ILE A 285 -7.88 16.39 27.39
CA ILE A 285 -7.34 17.76 27.40
C ILE A 285 -7.02 18.26 28.82
N HIS A 286 -7.48 17.54 29.84
CA HIS A 286 -7.12 17.75 31.25
C HIS A 286 -6.43 16.49 31.79
N GLU A 287 -5.21 16.68 32.26
CA GLU A 287 -4.52 15.71 33.09
C GLU A 287 -4.96 15.92 34.54
N PRO A 288 -5.21 14.86 35.33
CA PRO A 288 -5.44 14.96 36.76
C PRO A 288 -4.39 15.84 37.44
N GLY A 289 -4.83 16.94 38.04
CA GLY A 289 -4.00 17.82 38.85
C GLY A 289 -4.03 17.40 40.32
N PRO A 290 -3.16 17.96 41.18
CA PRO A 290 -3.34 17.85 42.62
C PRO A 290 -4.57 18.61 43.09
N GLU A 291 -5.32 18.06 44.04
CA GLU A 291 -6.52 18.71 44.56
C GLU A 291 -6.24 20.01 45.34
N ILE A 292 -7.10 21.00 45.14
CA ILE A 292 -6.90 22.37 45.65
C ILE A 292 -7.98 22.79 46.67
N CYS A 293 -8.97 21.94 46.96
CA CYS A 293 -10.04 22.22 47.93
C CYS A 293 -10.76 23.57 47.64
N ASP A 294 -10.99 23.87 46.37
CA ASP A 294 -11.57 25.12 45.89
C ASP A 294 -13.02 24.98 45.39
N GLY A 295 -13.65 23.83 45.68
CA GLY A 295 -15.00 23.51 45.26
C GLY A 295 -15.09 23.00 43.82
N LEU A 296 -13.99 22.51 43.25
CA LEU A 296 -13.86 21.88 41.94
C LEU A 296 -13.08 20.55 42.09
N ASP A 297 -13.45 19.54 41.30
CA ASP A 297 -12.75 18.25 41.16
C ASP A 297 -11.57 18.43 40.19
N ASN A 298 -10.38 18.66 40.73
CA ASN A 298 -9.15 18.97 39.99
C ASN A 298 -8.32 17.72 39.67
N ASP A 299 -8.47 16.62 40.41
CA ASP A 299 -7.81 15.33 40.18
C ASP A 299 -8.68 14.32 39.44
N CYS A 300 -9.90 14.70 39.11
CA CYS A 300 -10.82 13.97 38.25
C CYS A 300 -11.11 12.55 38.83
N ASP A 301 -11.32 12.44 40.15
CA ASP A 301 -11.67 11.18 40.84
C ASP A 301 -13.18 10.99 41.10
N GLY A 302 -13.97 12.03 40.83
CA GLY A 302 -15.43 12.07 41.01
C GLY A 302 -15.88 12.67 42.34
N LEU A 303 -14.97 13.19 43.15
CA LEU A 303 -15.24 13.96 44.36
C LEU A 303 -14.78 15.41 44.16
N VAL A 304 -15.54 16.35 44.74
CA VAL A 304 -15.30 17.79 44.52
C VAL A 304 -14.27 18.37 45.49
N ASP A 305 -14.06 17.73 46.66
CA ASP A 305 -13.10 18.18 47.67
C ASP A 305 -12.86 17.06 48.71
N GLU A 306 -11.61 16.67 48.94
CA GLU A 306 -11.20 15.67 49.94
C GLU A 306 -10.77 16.31 51.26
N THR A 307 -10.64 15.49 52.31
CA THR A 307 -10.07 15.93 53.59
C THR A 307 -8.58 16.22 53.48
N LYS A 308 -8.14 17.34 54.07
CA LYS A 308 -6.70 17.67 54.17
C LYS A 308 -5.93 16.66 55.01
N ASP A 309 -4.72 16.34 54.57
CA ASP A 309 -3.79 15.46 55.28
C ASP A 309 -3.01 16.18 56.41
N GLN A 310 -2.13 15.44 57.08
CA GLN A 310 -1.25 15.96 58.13
C GLN A 310 -0.24 17.03 57.66
N CYS A 311 -0.06 17.17 56.34
CA CYS A 311 0.75 18.18 55.68
C CYS A 311 -0.10 19.39 55.25
N ASN A 312 -1.39 19.40 55.60
CA ASN A 312 -2.38 20.41 55.23
C ASN A 312 -2.63 20.51 53.70
N VAL A 313 -2.33 19.42 52.97
CA VAL A 313 -2.56 19.27 51.53
C VAL A 313 -3.91 18.59 51.31
N CYS A 314 -4.74 19.13 50.42
CA CYS A 314 -6.03 18.55 50.04
C CYS A 314 -5.78 17.24 49.26
N GLY A 315 -6.53 16.17 49.56
CA GLY A 315 -6.33 14.85 48.92
C GLY A 315 -4.96 14.19 49.17
N GLY A 316 -4.11 14.77 50.02
CA GLY A 316 -2.73 14.31 50.22
C GLY A 316 -2.63 12.95 50.93
N ASP A 317 -1.59 12.19 50.62
CA ASP A 317 -1.29 10.90 51.25
C ASP A 317 -0.45 11.04 52.54
N GLY A 318 -0.19 12.27 52.97
CA GLY A 318 0.64 12.58 54.14
C GLY A 318 2.14 12.48 53.89
N THR A 319 2.60 12.34 52.63
CA THR A 319 4.03 12.20 52.31
C THR A 319 4.75 13.51 51.97
N SER A 320 4.00 14.53 51.52
CA SER A 320 4.55 15.78 50.97
C SER A 320 5.40 16.59 51.96
N CYS A 321 5.14 16.46 53.25
CA CYS A 321 5.87 17.13 54.32
C CYS A 321 6.81 16.20 55.11
N LEU A 322 7.03 14.95 54.65
CA LEU A 322 7.97 14.06 55.32
C LEU A 322 9.40 14.58 55.17
N ASP A 323 10.15 14.55 56.26
CA ASP A 323 11.60 14.68 56.21
C ASP A 323 12.25 13.41 55.65
N CYS A 324 13.58 13.40 55.47
CA CYS A 324 14.24 12.23 54.88
C CYS A 324 14.16 10.94 55.73
N ALA A 325 13.70 11.04 56.99
CA ALA A 325 13.49 9.91 57.88
C ALA A 325 12.02 9.43 57.88
N GLY A 326 11.17 10.01 57.02
CA GLY A 326 9.76 9.67 56.93
C GLY A 326 8.93 10.29 58.06
N VAL A 327 9.40 11.37 58.68
CA VAL A 327 8.66 12.08 59.75
C VAL A 327 7.99 13.34 59.19
N PRO A 328 6.64 13.47 59.28
CA PRO A 328 5.94 14.68 58.85
C PRO A 328 6.43 15.92 59.59
N ASN A 329 6.81 16.96 58.84
CA ASN A 329 7.42 18.20 59.34
C ASN A 329 8.67 17.97 60.21
N GLY A 330 9.42 16.89 59.95
CA GLY A 330 10.66 16.60 60.64
C GLY A 330 11.82 17.49 60.21
N THR A 331 13.01 17.26 60.80
CA THR A 331 14.20 18.11 60.59
C THR A 331 15.35 17.36 59.92
N ALA A 332 15.19 16.08 59.60
CA ALA A 332 16.22 15.29 58.97
C ALA A 332 16.43 15.72 57.52
N VAL A 333 17.69 15.95 57.14
CA VAL A 333 18.08 16.40 55.79
C VAL A 333 18.96 15.35 55.13
N VAL A 334 18.75 15.12 53.84
CA VAL A 334 19.65 14.30 53.02
C VAL A 334 21.02 14.97 52.90
N ASP A 335 22.09 14.20 53.09
CA ASP A 335 23.45 14.67 52.84
C ASP A 335 23.76 14.73 51.33
N ARG A 336 24.98 15.17 50.97
CA ARG A 336 25.43 15.26 49.57
C ARG A 336 25.48 13.91 48.83
N CYS A 337 25.44 12.80 49.57
CA CYS A 337 25.47 11.45 49.03
C CYS A 337 24.06 10.81 48.97
N GLY A 338 23.01 11.57 49.27
CA GLY A 338 21.62 11.10 49.27
C GLY A 338 21.24 10.28 50.50
N VAL A 339 22.07 10.26 51.54
CA VAL A 339 21.81 9.53 52.79
C VAL A 339 21.18 10.47 53.82
N CYS A 340 20.04 10.07 54.38
CA CYS A 340 19.38 10.86 55.43
C CYS A 340 20.28 10.99 56.66
N ASN A 341 20.56 12.23 57.09
CA ASN A 341 21.51 12.54 58.17
C ASN A 341 22.90 11.90 57.99
N GLY A 342 23.33 11.65 56.75
CA GLY A 342 24.67 11.11 56.48
C GLY A 342 25.80 12.14 56.66
N ASP A 343 27.04 11.65 56.70
CA ASP A 343 28.24 12.46 56.89
C ASP A 343 28.83 13.00 55.57
N GLY A 344 28.21 12.69 54.43
CA GLY A 344 28.60 13.13 53.11
C GLY A 344 29.83 12.45 52.53
N THR A 345 30.24 11.28 53.06
CA THR A 345 31.48 10.60 52.62
C THR A 345 31.26 9.34 51.78
N SER A 346 30.07 8.75 51.81
CA SER A 346 29.76 7.45 51.17
C SER A 346 29.84 7.46 49.64
N CYS A 347 29.74 8.64 49.01
CA CYS A 347 29.81 8.84 47.56
C CYS A 347 31.18 9.28 47.03
N LEU A 348 32.22 9.30 47.87
CA LEU A 348 33.55 9.80 47.49
C LEU A 348 34.51 8.71 46.98
N THR A 349 34.04 7.49 46.70
CA THR A 349 34.90 6.36 46.30
C THR A 349 34.63 5.93 44.85
N CYS A 350 35.68 5.84 44.03
CA CYS A 350 35.61 5.37 42.64
C CYS A 350 36.18 3.95 42.52
N GLU A 351 35.48 3.06 41.82
CA GLU A 351 36.02 1.75 41.44
C GLU A 351 36.65 1.82 40.05
N THR A 352 37.89 1.32 39.92
CA THR A 352 38.66 1.33 38.67
C THR A 352 38.66 -0.06 38.03
N HIS A 353 38.25 -0.18 36.77
CA HIS A 353 38.26 -1.44 36.03
C HIS A 353 39.20 -1.37 34.82
N ASP A 354 40.12 -2.33 34.72
CA ASP A 354 40.98 -2.55 33.55
C ASP A 354 40.28 -3.47 32.54
N GLN A 355 40.07 -2.98 31.32
CA GLN A 355 39.40 -3.68 30.21
C GLN A 355 40.36 -4.16 29.13
N SER A 356 41.68 -4.11 29.33
CA SER A 356 42.72 -4.52 28.36
C SER A 356 42.45 -5.90 27.76
N GLU A 357 42.07 -6.88 28.59
CA GLU A 357 41.81 -8.25 28.13
C GLU A 357 40.56 -8.32 27.23
N LEU A 358 39.53 -7.54 27.54
CA LEU A 358 38.30 -7.48 26.78
C LEU A 358 38.54 -6.88 25.39
N LEU A 359 39.22 -5.74 25.31
CA LEU A 359 39.52 -5.06 24.04
C LEU A 359 40.39 -5.93 23.13
N THR A 360 41.38 -6.63 23.70
CA THR A 360 42.21 -7.59 22.96
C THR A 360 41.37 -8.73 22.36
N LYS A 361 40.35 -9.22 23.08
CA LYS A 361 39.43 -10.25 22.57
C LYS A 361 38.55 -9.71 21.45
N MET A 362 38.09 -8.46 21.53
CA MET A 362 37.25 -7.82 20.51
C MET A 362 37.98 -7.64 19.17
N ASP A 363 39.24 -7.22 19.18
CA ASP A 363 40.09 -7.18 17.99
C ASP A 363 40.27 -8.59 17.39
N GLY A 364 40.74 -9.53 18.22
CA GLY A 364 41.01 -10.90 17.78
C GLY A 364 39.76 -11.59 17.22
N GLY A 365 38.58 -11.24 17.73
CA GLY A 365 37.28 -11.70 17.29
C GLY A 365 36.95 -11.31 15.85
N ALA A 366 37.14 -10.04 15.50
CA ALA A 366 36.99 -9.56 14.14
C ALA A 366 37.99 -10.32 13.21
N LYS A 367 39.25 -10.48 13.65
CA LYS A 367 40.31 -11.06 12.81
C LYS A 367 40.03 -12.51 12.45
N LYS A 368 39.46 -13.25 13.42
CA LYS A 368 38.97 -14.62 13.22
C LYS A 368 37.88 -14.69 12.15
N HIS A 369 37.01 -13.69 12.07
CA HIS A 369 35.92 -13.62 11.09
C HIS A 369 36.45 -13.44 9.66
N GLU A 370 37.36 -12.49 9.46
CA GLU A 370 38.06 -12.27 8.18
C GLU A 370 38.79 -13.55 7.72
N ALA A 371 39.56 -14.16 8.63
CA ALA A 371 40.31 -15.37 8.34
C ALA A 371 39.41 -16.54 7.91
N LEU A 372 38.21 -16.65 8.50
CA LEU A 372 37.20 -17.64 8.13
C LEU A 372 36.69 -17.40 6.69
N ILE A 373 36.37 -16.16 6.33
CA ILE A 373 35.90 -15.77 4.99
C ILE A 373 36.99 -16.04 3.94
N LYS A 374 38.22 -15.55 4.16
CA LYS A 374 39.36 -15.76 3.24
C LYS A 374 39.68 -17.24 3.03
N ARG A 375 39.47 -18.09 4.04
CA ARG A 375 39.62 -19.55 3.91
C ARG A 375 38.60 -20.17 2.95
N MET A 376 37.36 -19.69 2.97
CA MET A 376 36.34 -20.17 2.02
C MET A 376 36.52 -19.60 0.62
N LEU A 377 36.91 -18.34 0.48
CA LEU A 377 37.23 -17.72 -0.81
C LEU A 377 38.36 -18.48 -1.55
N ARG A 378 39.42 -18.88 -0.84
CA ARG A 378 40.48 -19.73 -1.40
C ARG A 378 39.96 -21.06 -1.94
N ARG A 379 38.96 -21.67 -1.28
CA ARG A 379 38.33 -22.91 -1.78
C ARG A 379 37.47 -22.65 -3.01
N LEU A 380 36.72 -21.55 -3.04
CA LEU A 380 35.93 -21.14 -4.18
C LEU A 380 36.81 -20.94 -5.43
N GLY A 381 37.95 -20.25 -5.29
CA GLY A 381 38.88 -20.01 -6.40
C GLY A 381 39.62 -21.25 -6.92
N LYS A 382 39.66 -22.33 -6.14
CA LYS A 382 40.14 -23.64 -6.59
C LYS A 382 39.09 -24.39 -7.44
N VAL A 383 37.81 -24.10 -7.25
CA VAL A 383 36.71 -24.84 -7.89
C VAL A 383 36.17 -24.12 -9.11
N ASP A 384 36.07 -22.78 -9.08
CA ASP A 384 35.54 -21.99 -10.18
C ASP A 384 36.57 -20.94 -10.62
N LYS A 385 37.08 -21.11 -11.84
CA LYS A 385 38.10 -20.26 -12.47
C LYS A 385 37.51 -19.13 -13.33
N SER A 386 36.18 -19.01 -13.40
CA SER A 386 35.52 -17.97 -14.19
C SER A 386 35.92 -16.55 -13.76
N LEU A 387 35.97 -15.62 -14.72
CA LEU A 387 36.30 -14.22 -14.46
C LEU A 387 35.36 -13.59 -13.43
N LYS A 388 34.06 -13.91 -13.50
CA LYS A 388 33.04 -13.46 -12.55
C LYS A 388 33.31 -13.95 -11.12
N THR A 389 33.87 -15.15 -10.95
CA THR A 389 34.24 -15.65 -9.62
C THR A 389 35.55 -15.07 -9.12
N LYS A 390 36.54 -14.84 -9.99
CA LYS A 390 37.77 -14.11 -9.65
C LYS A 390 37.48 -12.70 -9.13
N LYS A 391 36.66 -11.91 -9.86
CA LYS A 391 36.25 -10.56 -9.45
C LYS A 391 35.56 -10.56 -8.08
N PHE A 392 34.63 -11.50 -7.87
CA PHE A 392 33.95 -11.65 -6.58
C PHE A 392 34.90 -12.01 -5.42
N ILE A 393 35.89 -12.87 -5.67
CA ILE A 393 36.86 -13.26 -4.63
C ILE A 393 37.70 -12.08 -4.18
N VAL A 394 38.16 -11.24 -5.13
CA VAL A 394 38.92 -10.02 -4.82
C VAL A 394 38.06 -9.08 -3.98
N TYR A 395 36.87 -8.71 -4.48
CA TYR A 395 35.92 -7.87 -3.77
C TYR A 395 35.62 -8.38 -2.35
N ALA A 396 35.23 -9.65 -2.20
CA ALA A 396 34.85 -10.18 -0.89
C ALA A 396 36.05 -10.30 0.07
N ALA A 397 37.28 -10.43 -0.44
CA ALA A 397 38.48 -10.46 0.39
C ALA A 397 38.89 -9.06 0.88
N GLU A 398 38.75 -8.05 0.01
CA GLU A 398 38.97 -6.63 0.34
C GLU A 398 37.92 -6.13 1.32
N GLU A 399 36.64 -6.44 1.07
CA GLU A 399 35.55 -6.04 1.94
C GLU A 399 35.67 -6.64 3.35
N ALA A 400 36.00 -7.94 3.43
CA ALA A 400 36.25 -8.59 4.73
C ALA A 400 37.45 -7.97 5.46
N HIS A 401 38.47 -7.52 4.74
CA HIS A 401 39.64 -6.87 5.32
C HIS A 401 39.33 -5.46 5.82
N ARG A 402 38.55 -4.70 5.05
CA ARG A 402 38.09 -3.36 5.40
C ARG A 402 37.26 -3.38 6.68
N LEU A 403 36.25 -4.25 6.74
CA LEU A 403 35.37 -4.38 7.91
C LEU A 403 36.14 -4.84 9.16
N GLN A 404 37.09 -5.76 8.99
CA GLN A 404 38.03 -6.16 10.04
C GLN A 404 38.78 -4.96 10.62
N ILE A 405 39.40 -4.15 9.76
CA ILE A 405 40.22 -3.02 10.20
C ILE A 405 39.37 -1.99 10.92
N ARG A 406 38.16 -1.71 10.43
CA ARG A 406 37.26 -0.78 11.12
C ARG A 406 36.91 -1.26 12.53
N ASN A 407 36.59 -2.55 12.70
CA ASN A 407 36.32 -3.09 14.03
C ASN A 407 37.55 -3.13 14.92
N TRP A 408 38.73 -3.36 14.36
CA TRP A 408 39.99 -3.21 15.09
C TRP A 408 40.15 -1.78 15.60
N THR A 409 40.01 -0.77 14.72
CA THR A 409 40.10 0.64 15.12
C THR A 409 39.12 0.97 16.23
N LEU A 410 37.85 0.56 16.09
CA LEU A 410 36.80 0.82 17.08
C LEU A 410 37.09 0.15 18.45
N SER A 411 37.68 -1.04 18.46
CA SER A 411 38.07 -1.69 19.73
C SER A 411 39.16 -0.92 20.48
N TRP A 412 40.02 -0.17 19.77
CA TRP A 412 41.11 0.61 20.37
C TRP A 412 40.77 2.09 20.56
N THR A 413 39.60 2.54 20.10
CA THR A 413 39.04 3.85 20.50
C THR A 413 38.34 3.78 21.85
N LEU A 414 38.00 2.59 22.33
CA LEU A 414 37.49 2.39 23.68
C LEU A 414 38.62 2.55 24.71
N PRO A 415 38.36 3.21 25.85
CA PRO A 415 39.37 3.38 26.89
C PRO A 415 39.70 2.06 27.55
N VAL A 416 41.00 1.90 27.85
CA VAL A 416 41.55 0.70 28.47
C VAL A 416 41.19 0.63 29.96
N VAL A 417 41.17 1.77 30.64
CA VAL A 417 40.81 1.88 32.06
C VAL A 417 39.55 2.72 32.16
N VAL A 418 38.53 2.18 32.84
CA VAL A 418 37.27 2.88 33.10
C VAL A 418 37.07 3.06 34.59
N ASN A 419 36.54 4.21 34.99
CA ASN A 419 36.15 4.48 36.36
C ASN A 419 34.63 4.45 36.49
N GLN A 420 34.14 3.86 37.57
CA GLN A 420 32.73 3.90 37.97
C GLN A 420 32.65 4.57 39.34
N CYS A 421 32.04 5.75 39.39
CA CYS A 421 31.96 6.55 40.60
C CYS A 421 30.49 6.84 40.94
N PRO A 422 29.93 6.30 42.03
CA PRO A 422 28.59 6.62 42.49
C PRO A 422 28.56 7.98 43.22
N GLY A 423 27.78 8.93 42.69
CA GLY A 423 27.55 10.24 43.31
C GLY A 423 28.43 11.35 42.71
N VAL A 424 27.83 12.12 41.80
CA VAL A 424 28.50 13.00 40.84
C VAL A 424 28.44 14.46 41.27
N GLU A 425 29.50 14.96 41.88
CA GLU A 425 29.79 16.40 41.91
C GLU A 425 31.06 16.75 41.09
N PHE A 426 31.92 15.76 40.77
CA PHE A 426 33.23 15.98 40.13
C PHE A 426 33.57 15.03 38.96
N CYS A 427 32.59 14.30 38.42
CA CYS A 427 32.80 13.39 37.28
C CYS A 427 31.80 13.64 36.15
N ALA A 428 32.27 13.66 34.90
CA ALA A 428 31.44 13.73 33.70
C ALA A 428 31.22 12.32 33.12
N GLU A 429 30.01 12.04 32.63
CA GLU A 429 29.73 10.79 31.91
C GLU A 429 30.12 10.89 30.44
N VAL A 430 30.88 9.91 29.95
CA VAL A 430 31.22 9.75 28.54
C VAL A 430 30.57 8.49 28.00
N SER A 431 29.86 8.61 26.88
CA SER A 431 29.16 7.49 26.25
C SER A 431 30.02 6.77 25.20
N ASN A 432 30.10 5.46 25.30
CA ASN A 432 30.69 4.56 24.29
C ASN A 432 29.65 4.05 23.28
N LEU A 433 28.38 4.47 23.39
CA LEU A 433 27.26 3.91 22.64
C LEU A 433 27.47 3.93 21.12
N SER A 434 27.96 5.05 20.58
CA SER A 434 28.20 5.22 19.15
C SER A 434 29.26 4.23 18.63
N ILE A 435 30.37 4.07 19.35
CA ILE A 435 31.47 3.15 19.03
C ILE A 435 30.97 1.70 19.05
N LEU A 436 30.19 1.32 20.06
CA LEU A 436 29.64 -0.03 20.19
C LEU A 436 28.63 -0.35 19.10
N ASN A 437 27.79 0.61 18.72
CA ASN A 437 26.82 0.44 17.64
C ASN A 437 27.51 0.24 16.28
N GLU A 438 28.55 1.01 15.99
CA GLU A 438 29.33 0.85 14.76
C GLU A 438 30.08 -0.49 14.73
N TYR A 439 30.64 -0.93 15.87
CA TYR A 439 31.29 -2.24 15.98
C TYR A 439 30.31 -3.40 15.70
N ARG A 440 29.10 -3.32 16.26
CA ARG A 440 28.01 -4.28 16.03
C ARG A 440 27.58 -4.32 14.56
N GLN A 441 27.48 -3.15 13.92
CA GLN A 441 27.12 -3.05 12.51
C GLN A 441 28.14 -3.77 11.62
N HIS A 442 29.43 -3.47 11.75
CA HIS A 442 30.46 -4.11 10.93
C HIS A 442 30.57 -5.63 11.19
N SER A 443 30.37 -6.08 12.43
CA SER A 443 30.31 -7.53 12.74
C SER A 443 29.13 -8.21 12.02
N ASN A 444 27.99 -7.53 11.93
CA ASN A 444 26.84 -7.99 11.14
C ASN A 444 27.13 -8.03 9.64
N GLU A 445 27.83 -7.04 9.11
CA GLU A 445 28.22 -6.99 7.70
C GLU A 445 29.20 -8.13 7.34
N LEU A 446 30.18 -8.41 8.20
CA LEU A 446 31.06 -9.58 8.08
C LEU A 446 30.26 -10.90 8.06
N ARG A 447 29.25 -11.03 8.93
CA ARG A 447 28.35 -12.19 8.96
C ARG A 447 27.58 -12.34 7.65
N LYS A 448 27.03 -11.25 7.12
CA LYS A 448 26.29 -11.22 5.84
C LYS A 448 27.20 -11.57 4.67
N LEU A 449 28.40 -10.98 4.60
CA LEU A 449 29.40 -11.26 3.56
C LEU A 449 29.78 -12.76 3.54
N ALA A 450 30.01 -13.36 4.71
CA ALA A 450 30.24 -14.79 4.82
C ALA A 450 29.05 -15.61 4.29
N GLN A 451 27.80 -15.24 4.59
CA GLN A 451 26.62 -15.91 4.05
C GLN A 451 26.56 -15.83 2.52
N GLN A 452 26.92 -14.70 1.91
CA GLN A 452 27.01 -14.58 0.46
C GLN A 452 28.06 -15.54 -0.14
N VAL A 453 29.24 -15.61 0.48
CA VAL A 453 30.29 -16.57 0.10
C VAL A 453 29.79 -18.01 0.20
N ALA A 454 29.05 -18.34 1.26
CA ALA A 454 28.46 -19.65 1.48
C ALA A 454 27.47 -20.04 0.36
N ARG A 455 26.58 -19.12 -0.05
CA ARG A 455 25.62 -19.33 -1.15
C ARG A 455 26.33 -19.62 -2.46
N LYS A 456 27.38 -18.86 -2.79
CA LYS A 456 28.15 -19.02 -4.02
C LYS A 456 28.90 -20.36 -4.06
N ILE A 457 29.46 -20.78 -2.93
CA ILE A 457 30.10 -22.08 -2.76
C ILE A 457 29.07 -23.21 -2.86
N LYS A 458 27.89 -23.09 -2.24
CA LYS A 458 26.82 -24.09 -2.35
C LYS A 458 26.45 -24.35 -3.81
N ARG A 459 26.24 -23.28 -4.59
CA ARG A 459 25.89 -23.35 -6.02
C ARG A 459 26.97 -24.00 -6.89
N LYS A 460 28.25 -23.86 -6.55
CA LYS A 460 29.37 -24.36 -7.37
C LYS A 460 29.96 -25.69 -6.93
N ILE A 461 29.92 -25.99 -5.62
CA ILE A 461 30.60 -27.16 -5.04
C ILE A 461 29.61 -28.26 -4.62
N GLY A 462 28.32 -27.94 -4.39
CA GLY A 462 27.30 -28.91 -3.96
C GLY A 462 27.52 -29.54 -2.57
N LYS A 463 28.63 -29.27 -1.89
CA LYS A 463 28.97 -29.86 -0.57
C LYS A 463 28.23 -29.19 0.59
N ASN A 464 26.98 -29.61 0.81
CA ASN A 464 26.11 -29.11 1.89
C ASN A 464 26.74 -29.20 3.28
N ARG A 465 27.50 -30.28 3.60
CA ARG A 465 28.15 -30.44 4.91
C ARG A 465 29.22 -29.38 5.19
N LEU A 466 30.01 -29.01 4.19
CA LEU A 466 31.05 -27.98 4.30
C LEU A 466 30.43 -26.61 4.53
N VAL A 467 29.41 -26.28 3.74
CA VAL A 467 28.66 -25.01 3.84
C VAL A 467 28.01 -24.88 5.22
N LYS A 468 27.35 -25.94 5.70
CA LYS A 468 26.76 -25.98 7.06
C LYS A 468 27.82 -25.74 8.15
N LYS A 469 28.98 -26.41 8.08
CA LYS A 469 30.07 -26.21 9.06
C LYS A 469 30.63 -24.80 9.04
N PHE A 470 30.76 -24.20 7.85
CA PHE A 470 31.21 -22.82 7.69
C PHE A 470 30.20 -21.83 8.29
N LEU A 471 28.92 -21.96 7.97
CA LEU A 471 27.86 -21.09 8.50
C LEU A 471 27.73 -21.19 10.03
N ARG A 472 27.86 -22.39 10.60
CA ARG A 472 27.90 -22.56 12.07
C ARG A 472 29.05 -21.79 12.71
N ARG A 473 30.26 -21.86 12.12
CA ARG A 473 31.43 -21.10 12.61
C ARG A 473 31.27 -19.60 12.41
N ASN A 474 30.66 -19.19 11.29
CA ASN A 474 30.36 -17.79 11.01
C ASN A 474 29.44 -17.18 12.08
N ASN A 475 28.34 -17.88 12.39
CA ASN A 475 27.41 -17.43 13.42
C ASN A 475 28.04 -17.46 14.82
N LYS A 476 28.85 -18.48 15.13
CA LYS A 476 29.56 -18.53 16.42
C LYS A 476 30.48 -17.33 16.60
N ILE A 477 31.35 -17.02 15.64
CA ILE A 477 32.28 -15.88 15.74
C ILE A 477 31.51 -14.56 15.87
N HIS A 478 30.44 -14.38 15.10
CA HIS A 478 29.60 -13.19 15.22
C HIS A 478 29.00 -13.06 16.62
N ASN A 479 28.38 -14.11 17.14
CA ASN A 479 27.75 -14.09 18.47
C ASN A 479 28.78 -13.87 19.58
N ASP A 480 29.95 -14.51 19.49
CA ASP A 480 31.06 -14.30 20.44
C ASP A 480 31.49 -12.81 20.41
N ASN A 481 31.57 -12.18 19.24
CA ASN A 481 31.91 -10.76 19.12
C ASN A 481 30.81 -9.83 19.68
N MET A 482 29.53 -10.19 19.55
CA MET A 482 28.44 -9.39 20.13
C MET A 482 28.44 -9.48 21.65
N ALA A 483 28.63 -10.68 22.20
CA ALA A 483 28.74 -10.86 23.65
C ALA A 483 29.91 -10.05 24.24
N LEU A 484 31.06 -9.98 23.56
CA LEU A 484 32.17 -9.13 23.99
C LEU A 484 31.81 -7.63 23.95
N ALA A 485 31.11 -7.17 22.90
CA ALA A 485 30.68 -5.78 22.82
C ALA A 485 29.65 -5.43 23.93
N ASP A 486 28.82 -6.37 24.34
CA ASP A 486 27.81 -6.16 25.38
C ASP A 486 28.40 -6.13 26.80
N THR A 487 29.62 -6.66 26.99
CA THR A 487 30.36 -6.53 28.26
C THR A 487 31.05 -5.18 28.43
N VAL A 488 31.13 -4.36 27.38
CA VAL A 488 31.70 -3.00 27.48
C VAL A 488 30.64 -2.06 28.07
N PRO A 489 30.94 -1.32 29.14
CA PRO A 489 30.04 -0.31 29.68
C PRO A 489 29.65 0.75 28.63
N VAL A 490 28.35 1.01 28.53
CA VAL A 490 27.79 2.01 27.61
C VAL A 490 28.18 3.42 28.05
N THR A 491 28.28 3.66 29.34
CA THR A 491 28.75 4.90 29.96
C THR A 491 29.94 4.62 30.87
N GLN A 492 30.76 5.65 31.07
CA GLN A 492 31.87 5.63 32.03
C GLN A 492 32.02 7.01 32.65
N SER A 493 32.57 7.06 33.86
CA SER A 493 32.84 8.31 34.56
C SER A 493 34.26 8.78 34.26
N VAL A 494 34.41 10.04 33.84
CA VAL A 494 35.69 10.75 33.75
C VAL A 494 35.71 11.80 34.84
N CYS A 495 36.50 11.58 35.87
CA CYS A 495 36.64 12.47 37.02
C CYS A 495 37.87 13.36 36.86
N SER A 496 37.76 14.63 37.25
CA SER A 496 38.86 15.61 37.22
C SER A 496 39.44 15.88 38.60
#